data_AF-A0A0G1Q250-F1
#
_entry.id   AF-A0A0G1Q250-F1
#
_cell.length_a   1.000
_cell.length_b   1.000
_cell.length_c   1.000
_cell.angle_alpha   90.00
_cell.angle_beta   90.00
_cell.angle_gamma   90.00
#
_symmetry.space_group_name_H-M   'P 1'
#
loop_
_entity.id
_entity.type
_entity.pdbx_description
1 polymer ?
#
loop_
_entity_poly.entity_id
_entity_poly.type
_entity_poly.pdbx_seq_one_letter_code
_entity_poly.pdbx_strand_id
1 'polypeptide(L)'
;MNIVHNQKGFTLLEMVVYIGLVVIVAGLVINFALSLITSYGKIQASKEAMNNASFALDTIINEIRQASKIYSSTSVFAPTDPGQLSLETLLNPPTNEAGTYVDFYVDNNKLYLKRESQSALALTSDRVKVKNLTFTRLTL
;
A
#
# COMPACT_ATOMS: atom_id res chain seq x y z
N MET A 1 41.28 -41.00 54.80
CA MET A 1 41.05 -40.51 53.42
C MET A 1 40.10 -39.34 53.52
N ASN A 2 40.61 -38.10 53.61
CA ASN A 2 39.78 -36.92 53.79
C ASN A 2 39.35 -36.38 52.43
N ILE A 3 38.06 -36.48 52.13
CA ILE A 3 37.43 -35.81 50.98
C ILE A 3 37.08 -34.38 51.46
N VAL A 4 37.90 -33.41 51.07
CA VAL A 4 37.60 -31.99 51.31
C VAL A 4 36.55 -31.54 50.28
N HIS A 5 35.31 -31.38 50.70
CA HIS A 5 34.27 -30.76 49.87
C HIS A 5 34.45 -29.23 49.90
N ASN A 6 35.05 -28.67 48.85
CA ASN A 6 35.15 -27.22 48.66
C ASN A 6 33.88 -26.67 48.00
N GLN A 7 32.80 -26.53 48.77
CA GLN A 7 31.60 -25.82 48.32
C GLN A 7 31.79 -24.32 48.55
N LYS A 8 32.35 -23.61 47.56
CA LYS A 8 32.38 -22.15 47.59
C LYS A 8 31.00 -21.62 47.20
N GLY A 9 30.32 -20.96 48.14
CA GLY A 9 29.07 -20.23 47.87
C GLY A 9 29.31 -18.98 47.04
N PHE A 10 28.25 -18.48 46.41
CA PHE A 10 28.28 -17.22 45.65
C PHE A 10 28.46 -16.01 46.56
N THR A 11 29.27 -15.05 46.10
CA THR A 11 29.38 -13.75 46.77
C THR A 11 28.21 -12.84 46.41
N LEU A 12 27.85 -11.92 47.30
CA LEU A 12 26.83 -10.90 47.01
C LEU A 12 27.20 -10.04 45.80
N LEU A 13 28.50 -9.77 45.59
CA LEU A 13 28.99 -9.00 44.46
C LEU A 13 28.73 -9.71 43.13
N GLU A 14 29.01 -11.01 43.05
CA GLU A 14 28.74 -11.81 41.84
C GLU A 14 27.24 -11.82 41.50
N MET A 15 26.37 -11.91 42.50
CA MET A 15 24.92 -11.84 42.29
C MET A 15 24.48 -10.50 41.69
N VAL A 16 25.02 -9.37 42.17
CA VAL A 16 24.72 -8.04 41.61
C VAL A 16 25.18 -7.92 40.17
N VAL A 17 26.37 -8.43 39.84
CA VAL A 17 26.89 -8.45 38.47
C VAL A 17 25.99 -9.27 37.55
N TYR A 18 25.56 -10.46 37.98
CA TYR A 18 24.64 -11.29 37.19
C TYR A 18 23.27 -10.64 36.98
N ILE A 19 22.70 -10.00 38.00
CA ILE A 19 21.44 -9.26 37.85
C ILE A 19 21.61 -8.13 36.82
N GLY A 20 22.72 -7.38 36.89
CA GLY A 20 23.03 -6.35 35.91
C GLY A 20 23.09 -6.89 34.48
N LEU A 21 23.78 -8.02 34.27
CA LEU A 21 23.85 -8.67 32.97
C LEU A 21 22.48 -9.15 32.47
N VAL A 22 21.68 -9.75 33.34
CA VAL A 22 20.32 -10.20 33.00
C VAL A 22 19.44 -9.02 32.59
N VAL A 23 19.52 -7.90 33.31
CA VAL A 23 18.76 -6.68 32.98
C VAL A 23 19.17 -6.13 31.61
N ILE A 24 20.47 -6.11 31.30
CA ILE A 24 20.96 -5.67 29.99
C ILE A 24 20.43 -6.58 28.88
N VAL A 25 20.55 -7.89 29.03
CA VAL A 25 20.08 -8.86 28.02
C VAL A 25 18.56 -8.78 27.85
N ALA A 26 17.81 -8.73 28.96
CA ALA A 26 16.36 -8.57 28.92
C ALA A 26 15.95 -7.27 28.22
N GLY A 27 16.66 -6.16 28.49
CA GLY A 27 16.45 -4.89 27.80
C GLY A 27 16.65 -5.00 26.29
N LEU A 28 17.70 -5.68 25.84
CA LEU A 28 17.94 -5.92 24.41
C LEU A 28 16.81 -6.73 23.76
N VAL A 29 16.37 -7.81 24.42
CA VAL A 29 15.29 -8.66 23.91
C VAL A 29 13.98 -7.88 23.79
N ILE A 30 13.63 -7.05 24.77
CA ILE A 30 12.43 -6.21 24.75
C ILE A 30 12.48 -5.21 23.59
N ASN A 31 13.60 -4.50 23.43
CA ASN A 31 13.77 -3.55 22.33
C ASN A 31 13.67 -4.23 20.96
N PHE A 32 14.27 -5.41 20.82
CA PHE A 32 14.17 -6.20 19.61
C PHE A 32 12.72 -6.61 19.32
N ALA A 33 11.98 -7.08 20.33
CA ALA A 33 10.57 -7.44 20.18
C ALA A 33 9.71 -6.24 19.73
N LEU A 34 9.91 -5.06 20.32
CA LEU A 34 9.20 -3.83 19.92
C LEU A 34 9.53 -3.43 18.47
N SER A 35 10.80 -3.57 18.07
CA SER A 35 11.23 -3.32 16.69
C SER A 35 10.54 -4.26 15.69
N LEU A 36 10.39 -5.54 16.03
CA LEU A 36 9.67 -6.51 15.20
C LEU A 36 8.19 -6.13 15.02
N ILE A 37 7.51 -5.73 16.09
CA ILE A 37 6.08 -5.34 16.05
C ILE A 37 5.89 -4.14 15.12
N THR A 38 6.71 -3.09 15.28
CA THR A 38 6.61 -1.89 14.45
C THR A 38 6.97 -2.17 12.99
N SER A 39 7.97 -3.03 12.74
CA SER A 39 8.35 -3.47 11.40
C SER A 39 7.23 -4.25 10.72
N TYR A 40 6.57 -5.15 11.45
CA TYR A 40 5.43 -5.90 10.94
C TYR A 40 4.27 -4.98 10.52
N GLY A 41 3.94 -3.97 11.32
CA GLY A 41 2.94 -2.96 10.97
C GLY A 41 3.27 -2.22 9.66
N LYS A 42 4.53 -1.81 9.48
CA LYS A 42 5.00 -1.16 8.24
C LYS A 42 4.87 -2.08 7.02
N ILE A 43 5.25 -3.35 7.18
CA ILE A 43 5.14 -4.35 6.10
C ILE A 43 3.67 -4.52 5.67
N GLN A 44 2.75 -4.61 6.64
CA GLN A 44 1.33 -4.77 6.34
C GLN A 44 0.74 -3.55 5.64
N ALA A 45 1.08 -2.33 6.09
CA ALA A 45 0.66 -1.10 5.41
C ALA A 45 1.21 -1.01 3.97
N SER A 46 2.47 -1.42 3.76
CA SER A 46 3.09 -1.46 2.42
C SER A 46 2.41 -2.48 1.51
N LYS A 47 2.09 -3.68 2.03
CA LYS A 47 1.37 -4.71 1.27
C LYS A 47 -0.02 -4.25 0.88
N GLU A 48 -0.74 -3.58 1.79
CA GLU A 48 -2.06 -3.04 1.51
C GLU A 48 -2.02 -1.97 0.40
N ALA A 49 -1.08 -1.03 0.48
CA ALA A 49 -0.88 -0.03 -0.57
C ALA A 49 -0.54 -0.68 -1.92
N MET A 50 0.35 -1.67 -1.93
CA MET A 50 0.75 -2.37 -3.16
C MET A 50 -0.38 -3.17 -3.77
N ASN A 51 -1.18 -3.89 -2.98
CA ASN A 51 -2.33 -4.64 -3.47
C ASN A 51 -3.40 -3.72 -4.08
N ASN A 52 -3.69 -2.58 -3.45
CA ASN A 52 -4.61 -1.58 -3.98
C ASN A 52 -4.09 -0.98 -5.30
N ALA A 53 -2.79 -0.65 -5.36
CA ALA A 53 -2.16 -0.14 -6.57
C ALA A 53 -2.20 -1.17 -7.72
N SER A 54 -1.88 -2.44 -7.45
CA SER A 54 -1.95 -3.51 -8.46
C SER A 54 -3.38 -3.69 -8.98
N PHE A 55 -4.37 -3.79 -8.08
CA PHE A 55 -5.78 -3.91 -8.48
C PHE A 55 -6.25 -2.72 -9.34
N ALA A 56 -5.91 -1.50 -8.94
CA ALA A 56 -6.20 -0.29 -9.69
C ALA A 56 -5.56 -0.30 -11.08
N LEU A 57 -4.27 -0.64 -11.17
CA LEU A 57 -3.54 -0.72 -12.44
C LEU A 57 -4.10 -1.80 -13.34
N ASP A 58 -4.38 -2.99 -12.82
CA ASP A 58 -4.98 -4.09 -13.60
C ASP A 58 -6.35 -3.67 -14.17
N THR A 59 -7.15 -2.96 -13.37
CA THR A 59 -8.43 -2.41 -13.82
C THR A 59 -8.23 -1.37 -14.92
N ILE A 60 -7.33 -0.39 -14.73
CA ILE A 60 -7.01 0.63 -15.74
C ILE A 60 -6.53 -0.02 -17.04
N ILE A 61 -5.60 -0.96 -16.96
CA ILE A 61 -5.03 -1.65 -18.13
C ILE A 61 -6.12 -2.42 -18.88
N ASN A 62 -7.00 -3.12 -18.15
CA ASN A 62 -8.10 -3.86 -18.78
C ASN A 62 -9.10 -2.93 -19.47
N GLU A 63 -9.44 -1.80 -18.87
CA GLU A 63 -10.31 -0.81 -19.53
C GLU A 63 -9.62 -0.14 -20.73
N ILE A 64 -8.32 0.16 -20.66
CA ILE A 64 -7.53 0.67 -21.79
C ILE A 64 -7.55 -0.32 -22.96
N ARG A 65 -7.39 -1.63 -22.70
CA ARG A 65 -7.42 -2.67 -23.74
C ARG A 65 -8.78 -2.81 -24.41
N GLN A 66 -9.85 -2.51 -23.67
CA GLN A 66 -11.23 -2.59 -24.15
C GLN A 66 -11.70 -1.28 -24.79
N ALA A 67 -10.99 -0.18 -24.56
CA ALA A 67 -11.32 1.12 -25.12
C ALA A 67 -11.10 1.14 -26.63
N SER A 68 -12.02 1.79 -27.34
CA SER A 68 -11.87 2.07 -28.77
C SER A 68 -10.85 3.18 -29.00
N LYS A 69 -10.89 4.24 -28.17
CA LYS A 69 -9.96 5.36 -28.27
C LYS A 69 -9.86 6.15 -26.96
N ILE A 70 -8.82 6.95 -26.86
CA ILE A 70 -8.64 7.93 -25.77
C ILE A 70 -9.53 9.14 -26.06
N TYR A 71 -10.40 9.49 -25.10
CA TYR A 71 -11.20 10.71 -25.17
C TYR A 71 -10.39 11.88 -24.59
N SER A 72 -9.77 12.65 -25.48
CA SER A 72 -8.77 13.67 -25.09
C SER A 72 -9.38 14.92 -24.46
N SER A 73 -10.69 15.19 -24.64
CA SER A 73 -11.32 16.43 -24.19
C SER A 73 -11.37 16.58 -22.66
N THR A 74 -11.47 15.45 -21.93
CA THR A 74 -11.51 15.41 -20.46
C THR A 74 -10.32 14.70 -19.84
N SER A 75 -9.44 14.12 -20.66
CA SER A 75 -8.20 13.53 -20.18
C SER A 75 -7.19 14.62 -19.81
N VAL A 76 -6.52 14.46 -18.68
CA VAL A 76 -5.47 15.33 -18.15
C VAL A 76 -4.20 14.50 -18.02
N PHE A 77 -3.23 14.77 -18.89
CA PHE A 77 -1.95 14.06 -18.95
C PHE A 77 -0.84 14.77 -18.16
N ALA A 78 0.27 14.06 -17.95
CA ALA A 78 1.49 14.59 -17.36
C ALA A 78 1.93 15.89 -18.09
N PRO A 79 2.48 16.88 -17.36
CA PRO A 79 2.99 16.79 -15.97
C PRO A 79 1.95 17.04 -14.86
N THR A 80 0.67 17.20 -15.19
CA THR A 80 -0.37 17.51 -14.19
C THR A 80 -0.65 16.32 -13.24
N ASP A 81 -0.83 16.63 -11.96
CA ASP A 81 -1.15 15.68 -10.89
C ASP A 81 -2.21 16.28 -9.94
N PRO A 82 -3.32 15.59 -9.65
CA PRO A 82 -3.71 14.31 -10.22
C PRO A 82 -4.12 14.44 -11.70
N GLY A 83 -3.68 13.49 -12.51
CA GLY A 83 -4.13 13.31 -13.88
C GLY A 83 -5.50 12.64 -13.95
N GLN A 84 -6.07 12.67 -15.15
CA GLN A 84 -7.34 12.02 -15.47
C GLN A 84 -7.20 11.30 -16.82
N LEU A 85 -7.75 10.10 -16.91
CA LEU A 85 -7.84 9.37 -18.17
C LEU A 85 -9.30 9.09 -18.48
N SER A 86 -9.75 9.58 -19.63
CA SER A 86 -11.08 9.32 -20.17
C SER A 86 -10.95 8.47 -21.43
N LEU A 87 -11.70 7.38 -21.47
CA LEU A 87 -11.68 6.39 -22.54
C LEU A 87 -13.08 6.28 -23.14
N GLU A 88 -13.15 6.17 -24.46
CA GLU A 88 -14.38 5.79 -25.16
C GLU A 88 -14.39 4.28 -25.39
N THR A 89 -15.49 3.64 -25.06
CA THR A 89 -15.70 2.20 -25.23
C THR A 89 -17.06 1.92 -25.87
N LEU A 90 -17.15 0.80 -26.59
CA LEU A 90 -18.40 0.32 -27.16
C LEU A 90 -19.08 -0.72 -26.25
N LEU A 91 -18.49 -1.01 -25.08
CA LEU A 91 -18.99 -2.00 -24.14
C LEU A 91 -20.03 -1.39 -23.20
N ASN A 92 -21.18 -2.05 -23.09
CA ASN A 92 -22.28 -1.69 -22.19
C ASN A 92 -22.72 -0.21 -22.30
N PRO A 93 -22.97 0.31 -23.51
CA PRO A 93 -23.44 1.67 -23.65
C PRO A 93 -24.85 1.83 -23.05
N PRO A 94 -25.23 3.05 -22.64
CA PRO A 94 -26.61 3.38 -22.28
C PRO A 94 -27.61 3.00 -23.37
N THR A 95 -28.87 2.82 -23.00
CA THR A 95 -29.93 2.50 -23.96
C THR A 95 -30.03 3.57 -25.04
N ASN A 96 -29.91 3.18 -26.30
CA ASN A 96 -29.90 4.04 -27.51
C ASN A 96 -28.59 4.76 -27.83
N GLU A 97 -27.47 4.39 -27.21
CA GLU A 97 -26.14 4.91 -27.56
C GLU A 97 -25.24 3.82 -28.15
N ALA A 98 -24.37 4.20 -29.09
CA ALA A 98 -23.45 3.27 -29.76
C ALA A 98 -22.13 3.08 -28.99
N GLY A 99 -21.85 3.93 -28.01
CA GLY A 99 -20.65 3.90 -27.18
C GLY A 99 -20.89 4.64 -25.87
N THR A 100 -19.90 4.61 -24.99
CA THR A 100 -19.95 5.24 -23.68
C THR A 100 -18.53 5.59 -23.19
N TYR A 101 -18.45 6.37 -22.13
CA TYR A 101 -17.18 6.81 -21.55
C TYR A 101 -16.88 6.15 -20.20
N VAL A 102 -15.59 5.93 -19.99
CA VAL A 102 -15.01 5.45 -18.74
C VAL A 102 -13.93 6.43 -18.29
N ASP A 103 -14.09 6.97 -17.08
CA ASP A 103 -13.19 7.94 -16.49
C ASP A 103 -12.44 7.35 -15.30
N PHE A 104 -11.13 7.59 -15.28
CA PHE A 104 -10.26 7.39 -14.12
C PHE A 104 -9.76 8.72 -13.59
N TYR A 105 -10.03 9.01 -12.33
CA TYR A 105 -9.64 10.26 -11.69
C TYR A 105 -9.43 10.05 -10.19
N VAL A 106 -8.68 10.97 -9.58
CA VAL A 106 -8.54 11.03 -8.12
C VAL A 106 -9.51 12.06 -7.56
N ASP A 107 -10.28 11.65 -6.56
CA ASP A 107 -11.06 12.56 -5.73
C ASP A 107 -10.86 12.20 -4.26
N ASN A 108 -10.73 13.19 -3.39
CA ASN A 108 -10.49 13.01 -1.94
C ASN A 108 -9.43 11.92 -1.61
N ASN A 109 -8.30 11.94 -2.32
CA ASN A 109 -7.19 10.98 -2.22
C ASN A 109 -7.53 9.51 -2.52
N LYS A 110 -8.61 9.23 -3.24
CA LYS A 110 -8.97 7.89 -3.72
C LYS A 110 -9.04 7.89 -5.24
N LEU A 111 -8.63 6.77 -5.84
CA LEU A 111 -8.81 6.56 -7.27
C LEU A 111 -10.23 6.04 -7.52
N TYR A 112 -10.90 6.66 -8.48
CA TYR A 112 -12.24 6.27 -8.91
C TYR A 112 -12.24 5.80 -10.36
N LEU A 113 -13.17 4.89 -10.63
CA LEU A 113 -13.64 4.49 -11.94
C LEU A 113 -15.08 4.98 -12.08
N LYS A 114 -15.38 5.79 -13.08
CA LYS A 114 -16.75 6.22 -13.38
C LYS A 114 -17.11 5.81 -14.79
N ARG A 115 -18.22 5.08 -14.91
CA ARG A 115 -18.87 4.86 -16.19
C ARG A 115 -19.95 5.91 -16.37
N GLU A 116 -20.17 6.34 -17.59
CA GLU A 116 -21.25 7.25 -17.92
C GLU A 116 -22.59 6.72 -17.40
N SER A 117 -23.42 7.62 -16.88
CA SER A 117 -24.72 7.27 -16.27
C SER A 117 -24.66 6.31 -15.07
N GLN A 118 -23.47 6.01 -14.52
CA GLN A 118 -23.29 5.20 -13.31
C GLN A 118 -22.58 5.97 -12.20
N SER A 119 -22.81 5.55 -10.95
CA SER A 119 -22.08 6.06 -9.80
C SER A 119 -20.60 5.69 -9.88
N ALA A 120 -19.74 6.59 -9.41
CA ALA A 120 -18.30 6.33 -9.35
C ALA A 120 -17.99 5.21 -8.35
N LEU A 121 -17.14 4.27 -8.78
CA LEU A 121 -16.63 3.16 -7.99
C LEU A 121 -15.22 3.48 -7.50
N ALA A 122 -15.00 3.44 -6.18
CA ALA A 122 -13.65 3.56 -5.63
C ALA A 122 -12.84 2.29 -5.94
N LEU A 123 -11.65 2.46 -6.53
CA LEU A 123 -10.70 1.37 -6.80
C LEU A 123 -9.70 1.18 -5.65
N THR A 124 -9.55 2.16 -4.77
CA THR A 124 -8.68 2.11 -3.59
C THR A 124 -9.49 2.17 -2.31
N SER A 125 -9.08 1.44 -1.28
CA SER A 125 -9.71 1.42 0.04
C SER A 125 -9.49 2.72 0.84
N ASP A 126 -10.25 2.91 1.91
CA ASP A 126 -10.11 4.04 2.85
C ASP A 126 -8.77 4.07 3.60
N ARG A 127 -8.05 2.94 3.60
CA ARG A 127 -6.79 2.77 4.31
C ARG A 127 -5.58 3.20 3.47
N VAL A 128 -5.78 3.46 2.18
CA VAL A 128 -4.75 3.88 1.24
C VAL A 128 -5.10 5.27 0.71
N LYS A 129 -4.09 6.15 0.64
CA LYS A 129 -4.22 7.49 0.06
C LYS A 129 -3.40 7.57 -1.23
N VAL A 130 -4.06 7.88 -2.33
CA VAL A 130 -3.40 8.19 -3.60
C VAL A 130 -2.74 9.56 -3.47
N LYS A 131 -1.41 9.57 -3.55
CA LYS A 131 -0.61 10.79 -3.49
C LYS A 131 -0.39 11.40 -4.87
N ASN A 132 -0.09 10.55 -5.84
CA ASN A 132 0.17 10.96 -7.22
C ASN A 132 -0.49 9.97 -8.18
N LEU A 133 -1.08 10.49 -9.25
CA LEU A 133 -1.57 9.74 -10.40
C LEU A 133 -1.24 10.56 -11.64
N THR A 134 -0.43 10.01 -12.55
CA THR A 134 -0.09 10.70 -13.80
C THR A 134 -0.31 9.77 -14.99
N PHE A 135 -0.78 10.33 -16.10
CA PHE A 135 -0.96 9.60 -17.35
C PHE A 135 -0.09 10.25 -18.41
N THR A 136 0.75 9.46 -19.10
CA THR A 136 1.57 9.97 -20.21
C THR A 136 1.00 9.43 -21.51
N ARG A 137 0.59 10.32 -22.41
CA ARG A 137 0.20 9.93 -23.76
C ARG A 137 1.44 9.84 -24.64
N LEU A 138 1.70 8.66 -25.18
CA LEU A 138 2.75 8.46 -26.17
C LEU A 138 2.21 8.82 -27.55
N THR A 139 2.82 9.81 -28.19
CA THR A 139 2.62 10.10 -29.62
C THR A 139 3.78 9.48 -30.37
N LEU A 140 3.49 8.57 -31.30
CA LEU A 140 4.45 8.08 -32.29
C LEU A 140 4.53 9.07 -33.45
#